data_AF-A0A957TA92-F1
#
_entry.id   AF-A0A957TA92-F1
#
_cell.length_a   1.000
_cell.length_b   1.000
_cell.length_c   1.000
_cell.angle_alpha   90.00
_cell.angle_beta   90.00
_cell.angle_gamma   90.00
#
_symmetry.space_group_name_H-M   'P 1'
#
loop_
_entity.id
_entity.type
_entity.pdbx_description
1 polymer ?
#
loop_
_entity_poly.entity_id
_entity_poly.type
_entity_poly.pdbx_seq_one_letter_code
_entity_poly.pdbx_strand_id
1 'polypeptide(L)'
;MRLVLEKRLQRSRTAEFLVPLIAIGLALIFCAFLLLAFGANPIETYQAMWQGAFGTWADFTSGNSYALNETLLKAIPLMLAGLAVGIAFRMLFWNIGAEGQLVWGAIAATWVALFLPEMVGGLPAWLVLILMIVAAFVAGAIWGVIPAALKAYLRVNEIITTLMLNYVALLWMQYLYTGPWKDP
;
A
#
# COMPACT_ATOMS: atom_id res chain seq x y z
N MET A 1 8.63 41.74 28.02
CA MET A 1 9.22 40.61 27.26
C MET A 1 8.53 40.53 25.91
N ARG A 2 9.28 40.64 24.80
CA ARG A 2 8.74 40.57 23.44
C ARG A 2 8.97 39.15 22.93
N LEU A 3 7.91 38.35 22.83
CA LEU A 3 8.00 37.01 22.24
C LEU A 3 8.23 37.16 20.74
N VAL A 4 9.34 36.62 20.23
CA VAL A 4 9.67 36.59 18.80
C VAL A 4 9.53 35.16 18.32
N LEU A 5 8.67 34.94 17.33
CA LEU A 5 8.46 33.62 16.71
C LEU A 5 9.50 33.43 15.60
N GLU A 6 10.50 32.60 15.85
CA GLU A 6 11.47 32.18 14.84
C GLU A 6 11.17 30.75 14.33
N LYS A 7 11.33 30.55 13.02
CA LYS A 7 11.20 29.23 12.40
C LYS A 7 12.37 28.35 12.83
N ARG A 8 12.09 27.26 13.55
CA ARG A 8 13.12 26.29 13.97
C ARG A 8 13.67 25.54 12.75
N LEU A 9 15.01 25.49 12.65
CA LEU A 9 15.73 24.76 11.60
C LEU A 9 15.73 23.24 11.82
N GLN A 10 15.61 22.79 13.07
CA GLN A 10 15.52 21.38 13.43
C GLN A 10 14.13 21.06 13.99
N ARG A 11 13.55 19.95 13.55
CA ARG A 11 12.34 19.40 14.15
C ARG A 11 12.66 18.90 15.56
N SER A 12 11.78 19.20 16.51
CA SER A 12 11.92 18.68 17.86
C SER A 12 11.60 17.18 17.85
N ARG A 13 12.51 16.34 18.37
CA ARG A 13 12.28 14.88 18.50
C ARG A 13 10.99 14.57 19.25
N THR A 14 10.67 15.36 20.27
CA THR A 14 9.43 15.25 21.03
C THR A 14 8.22 15.54 20.15
N ALA A 15 8.29 16.58 19.30
CA ALA A 15 7.23 16.89 18.36
C ALA A 15 7.09 15.83 17.25
N GLU A 16 8.19 15.25 16.76
CA GLU A 16 8.14 14.18 15.76
C GLU A 16 7.36 12.94 16.23
N PHE A 17 7.43 12.63 17.52
CA PHE A 17 6.70 11.51 18.11
C PHE A 17 5.30 11.87 18.61
N LEU A 18 5.16 13.01 19.30
CA LEU A 18 3.88 13.41 19.89
C LEU A 18 2.86 13.89 18.84
N VAL A 19 3.31 14.55 17.76
CA VAL A 19 2.38 15.10 16.76
C VAL A 19 1.55 14.00 16.09
N PRO A 20 2.12 12.89 15.57
CA PRO A 20 1.32 11.79 15.02
C PRO A 20 0.36 11.16 16.04
N LEU A 21 0.81 10.96 17.29
CA LEU A 21 -0.04 10.37 18.34
C LEU A 21 -1.23 11.27 18.69
N ILE A 22 -0.98 12.57 18.85
CA ILE A 22 -2.03 13.56 19.10
C ILE A 22 -2.98 13.64 17.91
N ALA A 23 -2.45 13.60 16.68
CA ALA A 23 -3.26 13.61 15.46
C ALA A 23 -4.18 12.38 15.39
N ILE A 24 -3.69 11.19 15.72
CA ILE A 24 -4.51 9.97 15.82
C ILE A 24 -5.60 10.14 16.88
N GLY A 25 -5.25 10.64 18.07
CA GLY A 25 -6.22 10.86 19.15
C GLY A 25 -7.31 11.86 18.75
N LEU A 26 -6.95 12.98 18.14
CA LEU A 26 -7.90 13.98 17.64
C LEU A 26 -8.77 13.43 16.51
N ALA A 27 -8.21 12.62 15.62
CA ALA A 27 -8.96 11.96 14.55
C ALA A 27 -10.00 10.98 15.11
N LEU A 28 -9.63 10.18 16.12
CA LEU A 28 -10.58 9.30 16.80
C LEU A 28 -11.68 10.09 17.51
N ILE A 29 -11.35 11.17 18.21
CA ILE A 29 -12.36 12.03 18.85
C ILE A 29 -13.32 12.61 17.81
N PHE A 30 -12.79 13.13 16.70
CA PHE A 30 -13.61 13.66 15.61
C PHE A 30 -14.53 12.60 15.00
N CYS A 31 -14.00 11.41 14.71
CA CYS A 31 -14.79 10.29 14.23
C CYS A 31 -15.86 9.85 15.25
N ALA A 32 -15.58 9.93 16.56
CA ALA A 32 -16.55 9.57 17.59
C ALA A 32 -17.75 10.52 17.57
N PHE A 33 -17.52 11.82 17.37
CA PHE A 33 -18.61 12.78 17.17
C PHE A 33 -19.45 12.47 15.93
N LEU A 34 -18.80 12.08 14.83
CA LEU A 34 -19.54 11.66 13.63
C LEU A 34 -20.38 10.41 13.89
N LEU A 35 -19.83 9.39 14.54
CA LEU A 35 -20.56 8.17 14.89
C LEU A 35 -21.78 8.47 15.74
N LEU A 36 -21.63 9.32 16.77
CA LEU A 36 -22.75 9.78 17.60
C LEU A 36 -23.81 10.52 16.78
N ALA A 37 -23.41 11.37 15.83
CA ALA A 37 -24.34 12.09 14.96
C ALA A 37 -25.18 11.15 14.07
N PHE A 38 -24.63 9.98 13.71
CA PHE A 38 -25.34 8.93 12.98
C PHE A 38 -26.02 7.89 13.88
N GLY A 39 -26.02 8.07 15.20
CA GLY A 39 -26.66 7.18 16.16
C GLY A 39 -25.88 5.89 16.45
N ALA A 40 -24.61 5.80 16.06
CA ALA A 40 -23.73 4.67 16.36
C ALA A 40 -22.95 4.89 17.67
N ASN A 41 -22.76 3.84 18.46
CA ASN A 41 -21.92 3.88 19.66
C ASN A 41 -20.43 3.88 19.27
N PRO A 42 -19.64 4.94 19.59
CA PRO A 42 -18.23 5.00 19.21
C PRO A 42 -17.37 3.93 19.88
N ILE A 43 -17.67 3.58 21.13
CA ILE A 43 -16.89 2.61 21.91
C ILE A 43 -17.03 1.23 21.28
N GLU A 44 -18.27 0.81 21.02
CA GLU A 44 -18.55 -0.48 20.34
C GLU A 44 -17.92 -0.53 18.95
N THR A 45 -18.02 0.58 18.20
CA THR A 45 -17.42 0.68 16.86
C THR A 45 -15.90 0.53 16.92
N TYR A 46 -15.22 1.22 17.83
CA TYR A 46 -13.77 1.11 17.98
C TYR A 46 -13.32 -0.25 18.50
N GLN A 47 -14.10 -0.88 19.39
CA GLN A 47 -13.85 -2.26 19.80
C GLN A 47 -13.98 -3.22 18.61
N ALA A 48 -15.02 -3.08 17.80
CA ALA A 48 -15.20 -3.89 16.59
C ALA A 48 -14.08 -3.65 15.57
N MET A 49 -13.64 -2.40 15.37
CA MET A 49 -12.50 -2.08 14.51
C MET A 49 -11.20 -2.71 15.02
N TRP A 50 -10.95 -2.65 16.34
CA TRP A 50 -9.77 -3.25 16.95
C TRP A 50 -9.77 -4.77 16.80
N GLN A 51 -10.88 -5.43 17.10
CA GLN A 51 -11.03 -6.88 16.97
C GLN A 51 -10.97 -7.32 15.50
N GLY A 52 -11.53 -6.53 14.58
CA GLY A 52 -11.44 -6.78 13.15
C GLY A 52 -10.02 -6.66 12.60
N ALA A 53 -9.19 -5.79 13.18
CA ALA A 53 -7.80 -5.59 12.75
C ALA A 53 -6.82 -6.59 13.38
N PHE A 54 -6.95 -6.87 14.68
CA PHE A 54 -5.97 -7.65 15.45
C PHE A 54 -6.50 -9.02 15.92
N GLY A 55 -7.79 -9.29 15.76
CA GLY A 55 -8.45 -10.46 16.32
C GLY A 55 -8.80 -10.29 17.80
N THR A 56 -9.46 -11.29 18.36
CA THR A 56 -9.76 -11.40 19.79
C THR A 56 -8.77 -12.31 20.52
N TRP A 57 -8.77 -12.27 21.85
CA TRP A 57 -7.99 -13.21 22.66
C TRP A 57 -8.37 -14.68 22.41
N ALA A 58 -9.65 -14.93 22.10
CA ALA A 58 -10.14 -16.25 21.73
C ALA A 58 -9.56 -16.71 20.39
N ASP A 59 -9.50 -15.81 19.40
CA ASP A 59 -8.88 -16.10 18.10
C ASP A 59 -7.41 -16.50 18.29
N PHE A 60 -6.65 -15.72 19.07
CA PHE A 60 -5.25 -16.03 19.36
C PHE A 60 -5.06 -17.38 20.06
N THR A 61 -5.91 -17.71 21.04
CA THR A 61 -5.85 -18.97 21.79
C THR A 61 -6.25 -20.17 20.93
N SER A 62 -7.17 -19.98 19.97
CA SER A 62 -7.59 -21.00 19.01
C SER A 62 -6.62 -21.18 17.82
N GLY A 63 -5.58 -20.35 17.73
CA GLY A 63 -4.64 -20.32 16.60
C GLY A 63 -5.20 -19.62 15.35
N ASN A 64 -6.34 -18.94 15.44
CA ASN A 64 -6.92 -18.17 14.36
C ASN A 64 -6.24 -16.80 14.23
N SER A 65 -5.45 -16.62 13.18
CA SER A 65 -4.75 -15.35 12.88
C SER A 65 -5.34 -14.60 11.67
N TYR A 66 -6.57 -14.93 11.26
CA TYR A 66 -7.18 -14.37 10.05
C TYR A 66 -7.22 -12.83 10.04
N ALA A 67 -7.72 -12.21 11.11
CA ALA A 67 -7.83 -10.75 11.23
C ALA A 67 -6.47 -10.05 11.07
N LEU A 68 -5.46 -10.56 11.78
CA LEU A 68 -4.10 -10.03 11.70
C LEU A 68 -3.50 -10.22 10.30
N ASN A 69 -3.71 -11.39 9.69
CA ASN A 69 -3.23 -11.68 8.34
C ASN A 69 -3.84 -10.73 7.32
N GLU A 70 -5.16 -10.49 7.37
CA GLU A 70 -5.84 -9.52 6.51
C GLU A 70 -5.30 -8.10 6.65
N THR A 71 -5.03 -7.69 7.89
CA THR A 71 -4.40 -6.39 8.16
C THR A 71 -3.01 -6.31 7.56
N LEU A 72 -2.17 -7.34 7.73
CA LEU A 72 -0.82 -7.38 7.18
C LEU A 72 -0.79 -7.45 5.65
N LEU A 73 -1.70 -8.23 5.04
CA LEU A 73 -1.85 -8.34 3.59
C LEU A 73 -2.07 -6.98 2.93
N LYS A 74 -2.79 -6.07 3.60
CA LYS A 74 -3.02 -4.69 3.13
C LYS A 74 -1.91 -3.74 3.56
N ALA A 75 -1.45 -3.85 4.81
CA ALA A 75 -0.49 -2.91 5.38
C ALA A 75 0.90 -3.03 4.74
N ILE A 76 1.39 -4.24 4.47
CA ILE A 76 2.76 -4.45 3.95
C ILE A 76 2.96 -3.74 2.60
N PRO A 77 2.11 -3.97 1.57
CA PRO A 77 2.27 -3.27 0.28
C PRO A 77 2.17 -1.75 0.41
N LEU A 78 1.24 -1.25 1.23
CA LEU A 78 1.05 0.19 1.44
C LEU A 78 2.25 0.85 2.14
N MET A 79 2.82 0.18 3.15
CA MET A 79 4.03 0.66 3.83
C MET A 79 5.24 0.68 2.88
N LEU A 80 5.43 -0.37 2.08
CA LEU A 80 6.51 -0.44 1.09
C LEU A 80 6.34 0.64 0.01
N ALA A 81 5.12 0.86 -0.47
CA ALA A 81 4.82 1.93 -1.43
C ALA A 81 5.10 3.31 -0.82
N GLY A 82 4.67 3.57 0.42
CA GLY A 82 4.96 4.81 1.13
C GLY A 82 6.46 5.05 1.30
N LEU A 83 7.22 4.01 1.63
CA LEU A 83 8.69 4.07 1.72
C LEU A 83 9.32 4.40 0.36
N ALA A 84 8.88 3.73 -0.70
CA ALA A 84 9.38 3.96 -2.06
C ALA A 84 9.09 5.39 -2.56
N VAL A 85 7.88 5.90 -2.33
CA VAL A 85 7.49 7.28 -2.65
C VAL A 85 8.31 8.28 -1.82
N GLY A 86 8.56 7.99 -0.54
CA GLY A 86 9.40 8.81 0.32
C GLY A 86 10.84 8.95 -0.21
N ILE A 87 11.40 7.89 -0.80
CA ILE A 87 12.71 7.92 -1.47
C ILE A 87 12.63 8.75 -2.77
N ALA A 88 11.58 8.55 -3.58
CA ALA A 88 11.37 9.30 -4.83
C ALA A 88 11.29 10.82 -4.59
N PHE A 89 10.58 11.25 -3.54
CA PHE A 89 10.47 12.66 -3.18
C PHE A 89 11.80 13.29 -2.76
N ARG A 90 12.72 12.52 -2.14
CA ARG A 90 14.07 13.00 -1.87
C ARG A 90 14.88 13.28 -3.14
N MET A 91 14.53 12.63 -4.25
CA MET A 91 15.14 12.83 -5.57
C MET A 91 14.41 13.92 -6.40
N LEU A 92 13.47 14.66 -5.81
CA LEU A 92 12.61 15.63 -6.50
C LEU A 92 11.82 15.00 -7.67
N PHE A 93 11.52 13.70 -7.56
CA PHE A 93 10.69 12.97 -8.52
C PHE A 93 9.31 12.72 -7.91
N TRP A 94 8.29 13.31 -8.52
CA TRP A 94 6.91 13.21 -8.08
C TRP A 94 6.25 11.94 -8.63
N ASN A 95 6.54 10.79 -8.00
CA ASN A 95 5.97 9.51 -8.40
C ASN A 95 4.55 9.33 -7.82
N ILE A 96 3.53 9.68 -8.61
CA ILE A 96 2.12 9.38 -8.30
C ILE A 96 1.71 8.00 -8.85
N GLY A 97 2.61 7.34 -9.60
CA GLY A 97 2.40 6.08 -10.30
C GLY A 97 2.60 4.81 -9.46
N ALA A 98 2.75 4.95 -8.13
CA ALA A 98 3.02 3.82 -7.24
C ALA A 98 1.90 2.76 -7.29
N GLU A 99 0.66 3.18 -7.49
CA GLU A 99 -0.49 2.29 -7.66
C GLU A 99 -0.32 1.38 -8.89
N GLY A 100 0.06 1.93 -10.05
CA GLY A 100 0.29 1.15 -11.26
C GLY A 100 1.47 0.19 -11.11
N GLN A 101 2.52 0.59 -10.38
CA GLN A 101 3.66 -0.30 -10.08
C GLN A 101 3.23 -1.47 -9.19
N LEU A 102 2.39 -1.23 -8.18
CA LEU A 102 1.80 -2.27 -7.35
C LEU A 102 0.92 -3.21 -8.17
N VAL A 103 0.09 -2.68 -9.06
CA VAL A 103 -0.80 -3.46 -9.93
C VAL A 103 0.01 -4.38 -10.84
N TRP A 104 1.05 -3.88 -11.52
CA TRP A 104 1.92 -4.72 -12.35
C TRP A 104 2.70 -5.76 -11.54
N GLY A 105 3.10 -5.41 -10.31
CA GLY A 105 3.66 -6.37 -9.38
C GLY A 105 2.68 -7.50 -9.05
N ALA A 106 1.42 -7.16 -8.77
CA ALA A 106 0.36 -8.13 -8.48
C ALA A 106 0.03 -9.01 -9.70
N ILE A 107 -0.02 -8.43 -10.90
CA ILE A 107 -0.17 -9.18 -12.17
C ILE A 107 0.94 -10.21 -12.31
N ALA A 108 2.21 -9.81 -12.14
CA ALA A 108 3.35 -10.72 -12.31
C ALA A 108 3.39 -11.83 -11.24
N ALA A 109 3.12 -11.49 -9.97
CA ALA A 109 2.99 -12.48 -8.91
C ALA A 109 1.87 -13.49 -9.19
N THR A 110 0.71 -13.00 -9.66
CA THR A 110 -0.44 -13.86 -10.00
C THR A 110 -0.11 -14.76 -11.17
N TRP A 111 0.56 -14.26 -12.20
CA TRP A 111 1.00 -15.06 -13.34
C TRP A 111 1.94 -16.21 -12.89
N VAL A 112 2.90 -15.92 -12.00
CA VAL A 112 3.76 -16.95 -11.43
C VAL A 112 2.94 -17.98 -10.66
N ALA A 113 1.98 -17.55 -9.84
CA ALA A 113 1.16 -18.46 -9.04
C ALA A 113 0.30 -19.39 -9.90
N LEU A 114 -0.29 -18.86 -10.98
CA LEU A 114 -1.22 -19.61 -11.84
C LEU A 114 -0.50 -20.55 -12.80
N PHE A 115 0.55 -20.07 -13.49
CA PHE A 115 1.06 -20.77 -14.66
C PHE A 115 2.39 -21.48 -14.42
N LEU A 116 3.25 -20.94 -13.55
CA LEU A 116 4.61 -21.45 -13.40
C LEU A 116 4.68 -22.88 -12.81
N PRO A 117 3.89 -23.24 -11.76
CA PRO A 117 3.87 -24.60 -11.23
C PRO A 117 3.46 -25.64 -12.27
N GLU A 118 2.48 -25.32 -13.13
CA GLU A 118 2.01 -26.23 -14.17
C GLU A 118 3.03 -26.37 -15.30
N MET A 119 3.66 -25.26 -15.74
CA MET A 119 4.65 -25.26 -16.82
C MET A 119 5.93 -26.05 -16.48
N VAL A 120 6.34 -26.06 -15.22
CA VAL A 120 7.62 -26.65 -14.77
C VAL A 120 7.47 -28.07 -14.22
N GLY A 121 6.24 -28.61 -14.18
CA GLY A 121 5.96 -29.97 -13.70
C GLY A 121 5.88 -30.09 -12.17
N GLY A 122 5.47 -29.02 -11.49
CA GLY A 122 5.35 -28.94 -10.04
C GLY A 122 6.51 -28.17 -9.41
N LEU A 123 6.17 -27.23 -8.53
CA LEU A 123 7.12 -26.45 -7.73
C LEU A 123 6.70 -26.51 -6.25
N PRO A 124 7.65 -26.62 -5.31
CA PRO A 124 7.31 -26.55 -3.90
C PRO A 124 6.80 -25.14 -3.55
N ALA A 125 5.78 -25.06 -2.70
CA ALA A 125 5.06 -23.82 -2.42
C ALA A 125 5.97 -22.66 -1.96
N TRP A 126 6.98 -22.94 -1.15
CA TRP A 126 7.93 -21.93 -0.67
C TRP A 126 8.73 -21.28 -1.81
N LEU A 127 9.06 -22.05 -2.85
CA LEU A 127 9.80 -21.55 -4.01
C LEU A 127 8.90 -20.70 -4.90
N VAL A 128 7.62 -21.09 -5.07
CA VAL A 128 6.63 -20.28 -5.78
C VAL A 128 6.50 -18.91 -5.12
N LEU A 129 6.40 -18.84 -3.79
CA LEU A 129 6.32 -17.56 -3.06
C LEU A 129 7.53 -16.66 -3.30
N ILE A 130 8.75 -17.22 -3.31
CA ILE A 130 9.96 -16.45 -3.61
C ILE A 130 9.92 -15.91 -5.04
N LEU A 131 9.54 -16.76 -6.00
CA LEU A 131 9.45 -16.37 -7.41
C LEU A 131 8.36 -15.31 -7.64
N MET A 132 7.24 -15.38 -6.92
CA MET A 132 6.20 -14.36 -6.95
C MET A 132 6.73 -13.00 -6.48
N ILE A 133 7.49 -12.97 -5.37
CA ILE A 133 8.10 -11.74 -4.84
C ILE A 133 9.08 -11.14 -5.85
N VAL A 134 9.95 -11.97 -6.44
CA VAL A 134 10.93 -11.53 -7.43
C VAL A 134 10.24 -11.01 -8.69
N ALA A 135 9.26 -11.74 -9.22
CA ALA A 135 8.50 -11.32 -10.39
C ALA A 135 7.75 -10.01 -10.14
N ALA A 136 7.12 -9.84 -8.97
CA ALA A 136 6.44 -8.62 -8.59
C ALA A 136 7.39 -7.42 -8.54
N PHE A 137 8.56 -7.60 -7.91
CA PHE A 137 9.60 -6.57 -7.82
C PHE A 137 10.07 -6.13 -9.21
N VAL A 138 10.39 -7.10 -10.08
CA VAL A 138 10.87 -6.83 -11.44
C VAL A 138 9.80 -6.13 -12.29
N ALA A 139 8.56 -6.62 -12.27
CA ALA A 139 7.48 -6.02 -13.04
C ALA A 139 7.15 -4.60 -12.58
N GLY A 140 7.07 -4.36 -11.26
CA GLY A 140 6.86 -3.02 -10.71
C GLY A 140 8.00 -2.07 -11.07
N ALA A 141 9.25 -2.53 -11.02
CA ALA A 141 10.42 -1.75 -11.42
C ALA A 141 10.38 -1.39 -12.91
N ILE A 142 10.11 -2.36 -13.79
CA ILE A 142 9.96 -2.14 -15.23
C ILE A 142 8.86 -1.10 -15.49
N TRP A 143 7.71 -1.21 -14.82
CA TRP A 143 6.62 -0.26 -14.99
C TRP A 143 7.00 1.17 -14.56
N GLY A 144 7.76 1.30 -13.47
CA GLY A 144 8.28 2.59 -13.00
C GLY A 144 9.35 3.20 -13.92
N VAL A 145 10.10 2.38 -14.66
CA VAL A 145 11.10 2.86 -15.63
C VAL A 145 10.43 3.59 -16.79
N ILE A 146 9.23 3.19 -17.21
CA ILE A 146 8.53 3.82 -18.35
C ILE A 146 8.36 5.34 -18.15
N PRO A 147 7.65 5.84 -17.12
CA PRO A 147 7.49 7.28 -16.92
C PRO A 147 8.82 7.98 -16.60
N ALA A 148 9.75 7.28 -15.93
CA ALA A 148 11.08 7.83 -15.65
C ALA A 148 11.89 8.08 -16.93
N ALA A 149 11.85 7.14 -17.89
CA ALA A 149 12.48 7.29 -19.20
C ALA A 149 11.82 8.40 -20.02
N LEU A 150 10.49 8.48 -20.03
CA LEU A 150 9.76 9.56 -20.71
C LEU A 150 10.15 10.94 -20.14
N LYS A 151 10.33 11.06 -18.82
CA LYS A 151 10.85 12.29 -18.21
C LYS A 151 12.30 12.55 -18.64
N ALA A 152 13.18 11.55 -18.55
CA ALA A 152 14.61 11.70 -18.78
C ALA A 152 14.95 12.05 -20.23
N TYR A 153 14.32 11.38 -21.19
CA TYR A 153 14.62 11.53 -22.62
C TYR A 153 13.72 12.55 -23.32
N LEU A 154 12.43 12.60 -22.96
CA LEU A 154 11.42 13.41 -23.66
C LEU A 154 10.95 14.63 -22.86
N ARG A 155 11.42 14.83 -21.62
CA ARG A 155 11.06 15.96 -20.74
C ARG A 155 9.54 16.11 -20.54
N VAL A 156 8.81 15.00 -20.57
CA VAL A 156 7.37 14.98 -20.30
C VAL A 156 7.13 15.17 -18.81
N ASN A 157 6.02 15.81 -18.46
CA ASN A 157 5.57 15.98 -17.08
C ASN A 157 5.34 14.62 -16.41
N GLU A 158 6.15 14.28 -15.41
CA GLU A 158 6.08 13.01 -14.70
C GLU A 158 4.81 12.81 -13.88
N ILE A 159 4.18 13.89 -13.40
CA ILE A 159 2.95 13.79 -12.63
C ILE A 159 1.84 13.23 -13.53
N ILE A 160 1.71 13.78 -14.74
CA ILE A 160 0.69 13.36 -15.69
C ILE A 160 1.00 11.94 -16.19
N THR A 161 2.24 11.65 -16.59
CA THR A 161 2.56 10.33 -17.14
C THR A 161 2.42 9.22 -16.11
N THR A 162 2.88 9.43 -14.87
CA THR A 162 2.74 8.44 -13.81
C THR A 162 1.27 8.21 -13.42
N LEU A 163 0.46 9.26 -13.34
CA LEU A 163 -0.98 9.15 -13.09
C LEU A 163 -1.71 8.42 -14.23
N MET A 164 -1.43 8.79 -15.49
CA MET A 164 -2.07 8.16 -16.64
C MET A 164 -1.73 6.67 -16.75
N LEU A 165 -0.49 6.30 -16.42
CA LEU A 165 -0.07 4.89 -16.43
C LEU A 165 -0.71 4.04 -15.33
N ASN A 166 -1.22 4.63 -14.23
CA ASN A 166 -2.02 3.88 -13.26
C ASN A 166 -3.30 3.34 -13.91
N TYR A 167 -4.02 4.18 -14.66
CA TYR A 167 -5.24 3.75 -15.36
C TYR A 167 -4.95 2.65 -16.38
N VAL A 168 -3.85 2.77 -17.12
CA VAL A 168 -3.41 1.73 -18.06
C VAL A 168 -3.17 0.42 -17.32
N ALA A 169 -2.45 0.43 -16.19
CA ALA A 169 -2.20 -0.76 -15.39
C ALA A 169 -3.49 -1.41 -14.88
N LEU A 170 -4.43 -0.60 -14.36
CA LEU A 170 -5.73 -1.08 -13.87
C LEU A 170 -6.59 -1.69 -14.98
N LEU A 171 -6.64 -1.06 -16.16
CA LEU A 171 -7.37 -1.59 -17.32
C LEU A 171 -6.75 -2.89 -17.83
N TRP A 172 -5.41 -3.01 -17.82
CA TRP A 172 -4.72 -4.26 -18.15
C TRP A 172 -5.05 -5.37 -17.15
N MET A 173 -4.97 -5.08 -15.85
CA MET A 173 -5.40 -6.03 -14.81
C MET A 173 -6.85 -6.46 -15.02
N GLN A 174 -7.74 -5.50 -15.34
CA GLN A 174 -9.15 -5.78 -15.59
C GLN A 174 -9.34 -6.71 -16.78
N TYR A 175 -8.66 -6.44 -17.89
CA TYR A 175 -8.67 -7.31 -19.05
C TYR A 175 -8.23 -8.74 -18.72
N LEU A 176 -7.17 -8.90 -17.93
CA LEU A 176 -6.64 -10.21 -17.56
C LEU A 176 -7.63 -11.02 -16.72
N TYR A 177 -8.17 -10.44 -15.64
CA TYR A 177 -9.07 -11.19 -14.75
C TYR A 177 -10.47 -11.44 -15.36
N THR A 178 -10.96 -10.55 -16.23
CA THR A 178 -12.26 -10.74 -16.90
C THR A 178 -12.19 -11.62 -18.14
N GLY A 179 -11.01 -11.73 -18.75
CA GLY A 179 -10.79 -12.52 -19.96
C GLY A 179 -9.80 -13.66 -19.73
N PRO A 180 -8.53 -13.56 -20.16
CA PRO A 180 -7.63 -14.72 -20.29
C PRO A 180 -7.35 -15.53 -19.02
N TRP A 181 -7.44 -14.92 -17.84
CA TRP A 181 -7.12 -15.59 -16.56
C TRP A 181 -8.37 -16.00 -15.78
N LYS A 182 -9.56 -15.80 -16.36
CA LYS A 182 -10.80 -16.19 -15.74
C LYS A 182 -10.88 -17.73 -15.69
N ASP A 183 -11.15 -18.26 -14.50
CA ASP A 183 -11.45 -19.68 -14.30
C ASP A 183 -12.74 -20.05 -15.08
N PRO A 184 -12.76 -21.13 -15.88
CA PRO A 184 -13.91 -21.54 -16.72
C PRO A 184 -15.26 -21.69 -15.99
#